data_AF-A0A520YYT7-F1
#
_entry.id   AF-A0A520YYT7-F1
#
_cell.length_a   1.000
_cell.length_b   1.000
_cell.length_c   1.000
_cell.angle_alpha   90.00
_cell.angle_beta   90.00
_cell.angle_gamma   90.00
#
_symmetry.space_group_name_H-M   'P 1'
#
loop_
_entity.id
_entity.type
_entity.pdbx_description
1 polymer ?
#
loop_
_entity_poly.entity_id
_entity_poly.type
_entity_poly.pdbx_seq_one_letter_code
_entity_poly.pdbx_strand_id
1 'polypeptide(L)'
;MGKTFFRKLEKVFKVKPHEKFAEMIERHWDGIAAYSKPEIIVSLGFVEGLNGKIRVIQRRAYRLRDEEYLHLKILTCMLPEI
;
A
#
# COMPACT_ATOMS: atom_id res chain seq x y z
N MET A 1 -10.92 -14.20 12.26
CA MET A 1 -9.62 -14.41 12.96
C MET A 1 -9.58 -13.40 14.10
N GLY A 2 -9.91 -13.82 15.33
CA GLY A 2 -10.32 -12.89 16.41
C GLY A 2 -9.20 -12.44 17.33
N LYS A 3 -9.49 -11.37 18.10
CA LYS A 3 -8.81 -10.74 19.25
C LYS A 3 -7.72 -11.53 19.98
N THR A 4 -7.77 -12.86 20.00
CA THR A 4 -6.76 -13.76 20.56
C THR A 4 -5.42 -13.78 19.82
N PHE A 5 -5.37 -13.60 18.50
CA PHE A 5 -4.10 -13.62 17.75
C PHE A 5 -3.21 -12.42 18.11
N PHE A 6 -3.77 -11.20 18.09
CA PHE A 6 -3.00 -9.99 18.37
C PHE A 6 -2.68 -9.81 19.86
N ARG A 7 -3.54 -10.29 20.77
CA ARG A 7 -3.23 -10.35 22.21
C ARG A 7 -2.06 -11.29 22.53
N LYS A 8 -1.82 -12.29 21.67
CA LYS A 8 -0.62 -13.14 21.73
C LYS A 8 0.63 -12.39 21.24
N LEU A 9 0.50 -11.55 20.22
CA LEU A 9 1.59 -10.69 19.72
C LEU A 9 2.00 -9.63 20.75
N GLU A 10 1.05 -9.05 21.48
CA GLU A 10 1.30 -8.09 22.57
C GLU A 10 2.22 -8.67 23.66
N LYS A 11 2.01 -9.94 24.03
CA LYS A 11 2.87 -10.68 24.98
C LYS A 11 4.30 -10.88 24.46
N VAL A 12 4.47 -11.02 23.15
CA VAL A 12 5.78 -11.31 22.52
C VAL A 12 6.56 -10.01 22.26
N PHE A 13 5.90 -8.99 21.75
CA PHE A 13 6.56 -7.75 21.32
C PHE A 13 6.58 -6.64 22.40
N LYS A 14 5.83 -6.77 23.52
CA LYS A 14 5.78 -5.81 24.64
C LYS A 14 5.59 -4.34 24.23
N VAL A 15 4.89 -4.06 23.13
CA VAL A 15 4.79 -2.73 22.52
C VAL A 15 3.37 -2.19 22.59
N LYS A 16 3.11 -1.29 23.55
CA LYS A 16 1.93 -0.41 23.59
C LYS A 16 1.69 0.43 22.31
N PRO A 17 2.72 0.87 21.54
CA PRO A 17 2.49 1.80 20.41
C PRO A 17 1.67 1.26 19.21
N HIS A 18 1.43 -0.05 19.12
CA HIS A 18 0.83 -0.65 17.91
C HIS A 18 -0.62 -1.12 18.11
N GLU A 19 -1.26 -0.83 19.24
CA GLU A 19 -2.66 -1.22 19.50
C GLU A 19 -3.59 -0.71 18.41
N LYS A 20 -3.50 0.58 18.05
CA LYS A 20 -4.31 1.17 16.97
C LYS A 20 -4.08 0.51 15.61
N PHE A 21 -2.85 0.08 15.35
CA PHE A 21 -2.52 -0.63 14.11
C PHE A 21 -3.10 -2.05 14.12
N ALA A 22 -2.96 -2.78 15.22
CA ALA A 22 -3.55 -4.11 15.38
C ALA A 22 -5.08 -4.07 15.24
N GLU A 23 -5.75 -3.10 15.87
CA GLU A 23 -7.20 -2.88 15.74
C GLU A 23 -7.63 -2.53 14.31
N MET A 24 -6.81 -1.78 13.57
CA MET A 24 -7.05 -1.50 12.17
C MET A 24 -6.96 -2.76 11.31
N ILE A 25 -5.92 -3.59 11.52
CA ILE A 25 -5.74 -4.86 10.81
C ILE A 25 -6.90 -5.81 11.11
N GLU A 26 -7.30 -5.94 12.38
CA GLU A 26 -8.40 -6.83 12.78
C GLU A 26 -9.72 -6.44 12.10
N ARG A 27 -10.04 -5.13 12.02
CA ARG A 27 -11.26 -4.65 11.35
C ARG A 27 -11.33 -4.96 9.86
N HIS A 28 -10.19 -5.12 9.18
CA HIS A 28 -10.12 -5.32 7.73
C HIS A 28 -9.58 -6.70 7.33
N TRP A 29 -9.40 -7.59 8.30
CA TRP A 29 -8.72 -8.87 8.10
C TRP A 29 -9.30 -9.69 6.94
N ASP A 30 -10.63 -9.79 6.89
CA ASP A 30 -11.30 -10.61 5.88
C ASP A 30 -11.06 -10.07 4.45
N GLY A 31 -10.97 -8.74 4.29
CA GLY A 31 -10.59 -8.12 3.03
C GLY A 31 -9.13 -8.34 2.67
N ILE A 32 -8.22 -8.23 3.63
CA ILE A 32 -6.78 -8.47 3.40
C ILE A 32 -6.54 -9.94 2.99
N ALA A 33 -7.19 -10.88 3.67
CA ALA A 33 -7.08 -12.29 3.38
C ALA A 33 -7.64 -12.64 1.99
N ALA A 34 -8.75 -12.02 1.57
CA ALA A 34 -9.34 -12.25 0.25
C ALA A 34 -8.42 -11.87 -0.93
N TYR A 35 -7.52 -10.90 -0.72
CA TYR A 35 -6.57 -10.42 -1.73
C TYR A 35 -5.15 -10.96 -1.55
N SER A 36 -4.90 -11.76 -0.51
CA SER A 36 -3.61 -12.42 -0.26
C SER A 36 -3.45 -13.65 -1.17
N LYS A 37 -3.40 -13.40 -2.47
CA LYS A 37 -3.25 -14.39 -3.54
C LYS A 37 -1.76 -14.65 -3.81
N PRO A 38 -1.26 -15.88 -3.68
CA PRO A 38 0.15 -16.21 -3.87
C PRO A 38 0.66 -15.94 -5.30
N GLU A 39 -0.24 -15.74 -6.27
CA GLU A 39 0.09 -15.39 -7.65
C GLU A 39 0.48 -13.90 -7.81
N ILE A 40 0.06 -13.03 -6.88
CA ILE A 40 0.29 -11.58 -6.93
C ILE A 40 1.39 -11.22 -5.93
N ILE A 41 2.61 -11.68 -6.20
CA ILE A 41 3.79 -11.29 -5.43
C ILE A 41 4.44 -10.10 -6.13
N VAL A 42 3.99 -8.90 -5.78
CA VAL A 42 4.68 -7.67 -6.17
C VAL A 42 5.73 -7.37 -5.10
N SER A 43 6.97 -7.15 -5.51
CA SER A 43 8.03 -6.83 -4.54
C SER A 43 7.74 -5.48 -3.86
N LEU A 44 7.99 -5.39 -2.56
CA LEU A 44 7.74 -4.16 -1.80
C LEU A 44 8.55 -2.99 -2.38
N GLY A 45 9.81 -3.24 -2.78
CA GLY A 45 10.66 -2.24 -3.43
C GLY A 45 10.10 -1.72 -4.76
N PHE A 46 9.39 -2.56 -5.52
CA PHE A 46 8.70 -2.10 -6.74
C PHE A 46 7.54 -1.15 -6.39
N VAL A 47 6.72 -1.52 -5.40
CA VAL A 47 5.58 -0.69 -4.96
C VAL A 47 6.06 0.66 -4.42
N GLU A 48 7.13 0.65 -3.62
CA GLU A 48 7.75 1.88 -3.09
C GLU A 48 8.34 2.75 -4.20
N GLY A 49 9.06 2.14 -5.14
CA GLY A 49 9.60 2.84 -6.31
C GLY A 49 8.50 3.46 -7.18
N LEU A 50 7.40 2.74 -7.40
CA LEU A 50 6.23 3.23 -8.13
C LEU A 50 5.57 4.41 -7.40
N ASN A 51 5.36 4.30 -6.09
CA ASN A 51 4.82 5.40 -5.27
C ASN A 51 5.69 6.65 -5.34
N GLY A 52 7.02 6.49 -5.37
CA GLY A 52 7.97 7.58 -5.58
C GLY A 52 7.77 8.27 -6.94
N LYS A 53 7.66 7.51 -8.02
CA LYS A 53 7.40 8.04 -9.37
C LYS A 53 6.08 8.80 -9.44
N ILE A 54 4.99 8.25 -8.89
CA ILE A 54 3.68 8.90 -8.84
C ILE A 54 3.78 10.26 -8.12
N ARG A 55 4.48 10.31 -6.99
CA ARG A 55 4.71 11.56 -6.25
C ARG A 55 5.47 12.59 -7.08
N VAL A 56 6.48 12.18 -7.86
CA VAL A 56 7.22 13.08 -8.76
C VAL A 56 6.33 13.58 -9.89
N ILE A 57 5.49 12.72 -10.49
CA ILE A 57 4.53 13.09 -11.53
C ILE A 57 3.55 14.15 -11.00
N GLN A 58 2.95 13.91 -9.84
CA GLN A 58 2.03 14.85 -9.18
C GLN A 58 2.71 16.20 -8.86
N ARG A 59 3.97 16.17 -8.39
CA ARG A 59 4.77 17.39 -8.17
C ARG A 59 5.12 18.15 -9.45
N ARG A 60 5.15 17.52 -10.62
CA ARG A 60 5.41 18.22 -11.88
C ARG A 60 4.12 18.77 -12.51
N ALA A 61 2.98 18.21 -12.14
CA ALA A 61 1.67 18.56 -12.69
C ALA A 61 1.01 19.80 -12.03
N TYR A 62 1.75 20.67 -11.34
CA TYR A 62 1.16 21.86 -10.70
C TYR A 62 0.33 22.68 -11.72
N ARG A 63 -0.98 22.76 -11.48
CA ARG A 63 -2.10 23.33 -12.28
C ARG A 63 -2.97 22.37 -13.13
N LEU A 64 -2.55 21.15 -13.41
CA LEU A 64 -3.35 20.19 -14.21
C LEU A 64 -3.95 19.12 -13.27
N ARG A 65 -5.13 19.42 -12.69
CA ARG A 65 -5.93 18.46 -11.92
C ARG A 65 -6.83 17.65 -12.86
N ASP A 66 -6.20 16.95 -13.78
CA ASP A 66 -6.89 16.01 -14.66
C ASP A 66 -6.53 14.59 -14.23
N GLU A 67 -7.52 13.87 -13.70
CA GLU A 67 -7.34 12.49 -13.23
C GLU A 67 -7.03 11.53 -14.37
N GLU A 68 -7.62 11.73 -15.56
CA GLU A 68 -7.36 10.90 -16.73
C GLU A 68 -5.92 11.11 -17.21
N TYR A 69 -5.45 12.36 -17.22
CA TYR A 69 -4.07 12.65 -17.58
C TYR A 69 -3.07 12.08 -16.56
N LEU A 70 -3.40 12.12 -15.26
CA LEU A 70 -2.58 11.47 -14.23
C LEU A 70 -2.54 9.96 -14.44
N HIS A 71 -3.68 9.30 -14.69
CA HIS A 71 -3.73 7.88 -14.99
C HIS A 71 -2.87 7.52 -16.20
N LEU A 72 -2.99 8.29 -17.29
CA LEU A 72 -2.20 8.06 -18.50
C LEU A 72 -0.70 8.18 -18.18
N LYS A 73 -0.28 9.21 -17.44
CA LYS A 73 1.13 9.37 -17.03
C LYS A 73 1.64 8.23 -16.18
N ILE A 74 0.82 7.67 -15.29
CA ILE A 74 1.19 6.52 -14.46
C ILE A 74 1.35 5.26 -15.33
N LEU A 75 0.41 5.00 -16.24
CA LEU A 75 0.47 3.85 -17.15
C LEU A 75 1.68 3.90 -18.08
N THR A 76 2.07 5.09 -18.52
CA THR A 76 3.20 5.27 -19.45
C THR A 76 4.55 5.46 -18.74
N CYS A 77 4.63 5.59 -17.41
CA CYS A 77 5.88 5.98 -16.73
C CYS A 77 7.01 4.94 -16.74
N MET A 78 6.70 3.73 -17.22
CA MET A 78 7.63 2.60 -17.36
C MET A 78 7.87 2.21 -18.82
N LEU A 79 7.26 2.92 -19.78
CA LEU A 79 7.50 2.71 -21.21
C LEU A 79 8.85 3.34 -21.60
N PRO A 80 9.56 2.77 -22.59
CA PRO A 80 10.75 3.39 -23.14
C PRO A 80 10.44 4.77 -23.73
N GLU A 81 11.40 5.69 -23.63
CA GLU A 81 11.31 6.98 -24.33
C GLU A 81 11.34 6.74 -25.84
N ILE A 82 10.49 7.47 -26.57
CA ILE A 82 10.41 7.45 -28.03
C ILE A 82 11.43 8.44 -28.58
#